data_AF-A0A7Y6MDJ8-F1
#
_entry.id   AF-A0A7Y6MDJ8-F1
#
_cell.length_a   1.000
_cell.length_b   1.000
_cell.length_c   1.000
_cell.angle_alpha   90.00
_cell.angle_beta   90.00
_cell.angle_gamma   90.00
#
_symmetry.space_group_name_H-M   'P 1'
#
loop_
_entity.id
_entity.type
_entity.pdbx_description
1 polymer ?
#
loop_
_entity_poly.entity_id
_entity_poly.type
_entity_poly.pdbx_seq_one_letter_code
_entity_poly.pdbx_strand_id
1 'polypeptide(L)'
;MTLYVGNLVEGGRRLAGSVAEVRPRVLAVLGVSAYRTAFVRPKAVVGLQGESVGGAPVWVVPNPSGLNAHWMLAAIADGLWRVCERIGCV
;
A
#
# COMPACT_ATOMS: atom_id res chain seq x y z
N MET A 1 18.44 8.17 6.99
CA MET A 1 17.28 9.08 7.03
C MET A 1 16.11 8.31 7.64
N THR A 2 15.97 8.39 8.95
CA THR A 2 14.96 7.66 9.73
C THR A 2 13.61 8.35 9.52
N LEU A 3 12.68 7.72 8.79
CA LEU A 3 11.29 8.19 8.76
C LEU A 3 10.74 8.04 10.19
N TYR A 4 10.59 9.16 10.89
CA TYR A 4 10.06 9.19 12.24
C TYR A 4 8.67 8.56 12.24
N VAL A 5 8.43 7.54 13.08
CA VAL A 5 7.20 6.73 13.13
C VAL A 5 5.93 7.60 13.18
N GLY A 6 6.00 8.75 13.87
CA GLY A 6 4.90 9.72 13.94
C GLY A 6 4.49 10.35 12.61
N ASN A 7 5.41 10.48 11.65
CA ASN A 7 5.11 11.02 10.32
C ASN A 7 4.26 10.05 9.49
N LEU A 8 4.53 8.74 9.58
CA LEU A 8 3.80 7.73 8.82
C LEU A 8 2.36 7.55 9.32
N VAL A 9 2.12 7.62 10.62
CA VAL A 9 0.77 7.50 11.20
C VAL A 9 -0.09 8.69 10.80
N GLU A 10 0.42 9.92 10.93
CA GLU A 10 -0.32 11.11 10.47
C GLU A 10 -0.50 11.11 8.95
N GLY A 11 0.51 10.67 8.19
CA GLY A 11 0.39 10.46 6.75
C GLY A 11 -0.71 9.46 6.38
N GLY A 12 -0.80 8.33 7.11
CA GLY A 12 -1.86 7.34 6.95
C GLY A 12 -3.26 7.91 7.21
N ARG A 13 -3.40 8.74 8.26
CA ARG A 13 -4.67 9.41 8.58
C ARG A 13 -5.10 10.37 7.47
N ARG A 14 -4.16 11.18 6.95
CA ARG A 14 -4.42 12.10 5.82
C ARG A 14 -4.79 11.34 4.55
N LEU A 15 -4.04 10.28 4.24
CA LEU A 15 -4.32 9.43 3.09
C LEU A 15 -5.70 8.79 3.17
N ALA A 16 -6.11 8.30 4.35
CA ALA A 16 -7.45 7.76 4.55
C ALA A 16 -8.56 8.79 4.28
N GLY A 17 -8.34 10.05 4.68
CA GLY A 17 -9.23 11.16 4.36
C GLY A 17 -9.32 11.42 2.85
N SER A 18 -8.18 11.54 2.17
CA SER A 18 -8.16 11.73 0.71
C SER A 18 -8.81 10.57 -0.05
N VAL A 19 -8.64 9.34 0.42
CA VAL A 19 -9.26 8.17 -0.19
C VAL A 19 -10.78 8.17 -0.01
N ALA A 20 -11.28 8.58 1.16
CA ALA A 20 -12.72 8.73 1.40
C ALA A 20 -13.36 9.82 0.51
N GLU A 21 -12.62 10.87 0.19
CA GLU A 21 -13.04 11.97 -0.69
C GLU A 21 -13.00 11.56 -2.17
N VAL A 22 -11.86 11.05 -2.64
CA VAL A 22 -11.63 10.69 -4.05
C VAL A 22 -12.35 9.39 -4.44
N ARG A 23 -12.62 8.50 -3.48
CA ARG A 23 -13.27 7.19 -3.67
C ARG A 23 -12.66 6.37 -4.81
N PRO A 24 -11.34 6.12 -4.79
CA PRO A 24 -10.71 5.29 -5.81
C PRO A 24 -11.23 3.86 -5.74
N ARG A 25 -11.18 3.14 -6.86
CA ARG A 25 -11.57 1.71 -6.92
C ARG A 25 -10.67 0.82 -6.05
N VAL A 26 -9.38 1.16 -5.94
CA VAL A 26 -8.37 0.47 -5.13
C VAL A 26 -7.35 1.49 -4.63
N LEU A 27 -6.84 1.30 -3.42
CA LEU A 27 -5.64 1.96 -2.91
C LEU A 27 -4.45 0.98 -3.00
N ALA A 28 -3.45 1.26 -3.84
CA ALA A 28 -2.20 0.51 -3.86
C ALA A 28 -1.13 1.19 -2.99
N VAL A 29 -0.61 0.49 -1.98
CA VAL A 29 0.44 1.00 -1.08
C VAL A 29 1.76 0.29 -1.39
N LEU A 30 2.77 1.05 -1.77
CA LEU A 30 4.11 0.55 -2.09
C LEU A 30 4.92 0.33 -0.79
N GLY A 31 5.02 -0.91 -0.35
CA GLY A 31 5.84 -1.33 0.79
C GLY A 31 5.04 -1.70 2.04
N VAL A 32 5.21 -2.94 2.47
CA VAL A 32 4.50 -3.51 3.63
C VAL A 32 4.87 -2.82 4.95
N SER A 33 6.12 -2.46 5.18
CA SER A 33 6.54 -1.82 6.44
C SER A 33 5.92 -0.43 6.62
N ALA A 34 5.82 0.35 5.54
CA ALA A 34 5.15 1.66 5.57
C ALA A 34 3.66 1.50 5.88
N TYR A 35 2.99 0.54 5.23
CA TYR A 35 1.59 0.22 5.50
C TYR A 35 1.35 -0.22 6.95
N ARG A 36 2.17 -1.16 7.45
CA ARG A 36 2.09 -1.67 8.84
C ARG A 36 2.15 -0.53 9.85
N THR A 37 3.06 0.42 9.65
CA THR A 37 3.22 1.58 10.54
C THR A 37 2.09 2.60 10.37
N ALA A 38 1.79 3.01 9.13
CA ALA A 38 0.84 4.08 8.85
C ALA A 38 -0.60 3.75 9.28
N PHE A 39 -0.99 2.46 9.23
CA PHE A 39 -2.34 2.01 9.55
C PHE A 39 -2.41 1.13 10.80
N VAL A 40 -1.31 1.00 11.55
CA VAL A 40 -1.24 0.19 12.77
C VAL A 40 -1.70 -1.25 12.49
N ARG A 41 -1.10 -1.88 11.48
CA ARG A 41 -1.43 -3.24 11.00
C ARG A 41 -0.19 -4.14 11.02
N PRO A 42 0.36 -4.50 12.19
CA PRO A 42 1.68 -5.14 12.30
C PRO A 42 1.81 -6.48 11.56
N LYS A 43 0.69 -7.18 11.33
CA LYS A 43 0.64 -8.49 10.66
C LYS A 43 0.31 -8.42 9.16
N ALA A 44 0.14 -7.23 8.58
CA ALA A 44 -0.18 -7.09 7.16
C ALA A 44 0.87 -7.76 6.28
N VAL A 45 0.43 -8.37 5.19
CA VAL A 45 1.28 -9.06 4.20
C VAL A 45 1.15 -8.37 2.85
N VAL A 46 2.07 -8.67 1.92
CA VAL A 46 1.92 -8.23 0.52
C VAL A 46 0.67 -8.90 -0.07
N GLY A 47 -0.10 -8.13 -0.85
CA GLY A 47 -1.35 -8.57 -1.47
C GLY A 47 -2.56 -7.75 -1.04
N LEU A 48 -3.76 -8.27 -1.35
CA LEU A 48 -5.02 -7.70 -0.93
C LEU A 48 -5.17 -7.79 0.60
N GLN A 49 -5.58 -6.69 1.22
CA GLN A 49 -5.88 -6.64 2.66
C GLN A 49 -7.36 -6.91 2.92
N GLY A 50 -7.67 -7.44 4.10
CA GLY A 50 -9.05 -7.69 4.53
C GLY A 50 -9.80 -6.39 4.87
N GLU A 51 -9.08 -5.36 5.33
CA GLU A 51 -9.66 -4.06 5.64
C GLU A 51 -9.50 -3.04 4.51
N SER A 52 -10.51 -2.18 4.38
CA SER A 52 -10.47 -1.00 3.52
C SER A 52 -9.83 0.20 4.23
N VAL A 53 -9.25 1.11 3.45
CA VAL A 53 -8.85 2.45 3.91
C VAL A 53 -9.72 3.47 3.21
N GLY A 54 -10.36 4.37 3.97
CA GLY A 54 -11.26 5.38 3.39
C GLY A 54 -12.40 4.80 2.53
N GLY A 55 -12.80 3.55 2.79
CA GLY A 55 -13.81 2.83 2.01
C GLY A 55 -13.29 2.13 0.74
N ALA A 56 -12.02 2.34 0.36
CA ALA A 56 -11.41 1.63 -0.78
C ALA A 56 -10.69 0.36 -0.33
N PRO A 57 -10.79 -0.76 -1.08
CA PRO A 57 -9.98 -1.94 -0.83
C PRO A 57 -8.49 -1.62 -1.02
N VAL A 58 -7.64 -2.19 -0.16
CA VAL A 58 -6.20 -1.90 -0.15
C VAL A 58 -5.41 -3.07 -0.69
N TRP A 59 -4.49 -2.78 -1.61
CA TRP A 59 -3.47 -3.70 -2.06
C TRP A 59 -2.11 -3.22 -1.58
N VAL A 60 -1.40 -4.05 -0.83
CA VAL A 60 0.00 -3.79 -0.49
C VAL A 60 0.86 -4.46 -1.53
N VAL A 61 1.71 -3.69 -2.21
CA VAL A 61 2.65 -4.23 -3.20
C VAL A 61 4.08 -4.03 -2.70
N PRO A 62 5.07 -4.80 -3.19
CA PRO A 62 6.45 -4.60 -2.83
C PRO A 62 6.94 -3.17 -3.15
N ASN A 63 7.85 -2.63 -2.34
CA ASN A 63 8.40 -1.30 -2.58
C ASN A 63 9.49 -1.37 -3.67
N PRO A 64 9.37 -0.64 -4.79
CA PRO A 64 10.33 -0.67 -5.89
C PRO A 64 11.67 0.03 -5.60
N SER A 65 11.84 0.66 -4.43
CA SER A 65 13.10 1.35 -4.12
C SER A 65 14.28 0.37 -3.99
N GLY A 66 15.44 0.75 -4.52
CA GLY A 66 16.68 -0.05 -4.46
C GLY A 66 17.22 -0.30 -3.04
N LEU A 67 16.69 0.42 -2.03
CA LEU A 67 16.94 0.13 -0.61
C LEU A 67 16.26 -1.16 -0.13
N ASN A 68 15.29 -1.68 -0.88
CA ASN A 68 14.63 -2.96 -0.64
C ASN A 68 15.08 -4.02 -1.67
N ALA A 69 16.40 -4.16 -1.87
CA ALA A 69 17.04 -5.03 -2.86
C ALA A 69 16.67 -6.54 -2.77
N HIS A 70 15.91 -6.95 -1.75
CA HIS A 70 15.40 -8.31 -1.59
C HIS A 70 14.19 -8.63 -2.48
N TRP A 71 13.50 -7.63 -3.03
CA TRP A 71 12.39 -7.87 -3.94
C TRP A 71 12.88 -7.92 -5.39
N MET A 72 12.68 -9.06 -6.04
CA MET A 72 12.94 -9.19 -7.48
C MET A 72 11.95 -8.32 -8.27
N LEU A 73 12.42 -7.73 -9.37
CA LEU A 73 11.58 -6.92 -10.28
C LEU A 73 10.30 -7.65 -10.71
N ALA A 74 10.40 -8.97 -10.94
CA ALA A 74 9.26 -9.82 -11.28
C ALA A 74 8.16 -9.83 -10.19
N ALA A 75 8.52 -9.82 -8.91
CA ALA A 75 7.56 -9.81 -7.81
C ALA A 75 6.86 -8.45 -7.66
N ILE A 76 7.57 -7.34 -7.94
CA ILE A 76 6.98 -6.00 -8.00
C ILE A 76 5.98 -5.93 -9.16
N ALA A 77 6.38 -6.42 -10.34
CA ALA A 77 5.53 -6.45 -11.52
C ALA A 77 4.26 -7.31 -11.32
N ASP A 78 4.38 -8.50 -10.74
CA ASP A 78 3.23 -9.36 -10.41
C ASP A 78 2.28 -8.67 -9.43
N GLY A 79 2.81 -8.02 -8.38
CA GLY A 79 1.99 -7.27 -7.43
C GLY A 79 1.19 -6.14 -8.09
N LEU A 80 1.82 -5.37 -8.99
CA LEU A 80 1.14 -4.31 -9.74
C LEU A 80 0.15 -4.86 -10.77
N TRP A 81 0.49 -5.97 -11.44
CA TRP A 81 -0.38 -6.62 -12.41
C TRP A 81 -1.70 -7.07 -11.76
N ARG A 82 -1.65 -7.68 -10.57
CA ARG A 82 -2.85 -8.08 -9.81
C ARG A 82 -3.76 -6.90 -9.47
N VAL A 83 -3.18 -5.72 -9.23
CA VAL A 83 -3.96 -4.49 -9.05
C VAL A 83 -4.65 -4.10 -10.36
N CYS A 84 -3.92 -4.11 -11.48
CA CYS A 84 -4.46 -3.81 -12.82
C CYS A 84 -5.61 -4.73 -13.22
N GLU A 85 -5.46 -6.04 -13.02
CA GLU A 85 -6.53 -7.03 -13.29
C GLU A 85 -7.80 -6.69 -12.52
N ARG A 86 -7.68 -6.28 -11.25
CA ARG A 86 -8.82 -5.96 -10.39
C ARG A 86 -9.56 -4.69 -10.83
N ILE A 87 -8.84 -3.73 -11.38
CA ILE A 87 -9.42 -2.45 -11.84
C ILE A 87 -9.74 -2.45 -13.34
N GLY A 88 -9.48 -3.53 -14.07
CA GLY A 88 -9.79 -3.64 -15.49
C GLY A 88 -8.90 -2.78 -16.38
N CYS A 89 -7.63 -2.59 -15.99
CA CYS A 89 -6.61 -2.05 -16.89
C CYS A 89 -6.18 -3.17 -17.84
N VAL A 90 -6.96 -3.41 -18.90
CA VAL A 90 -6.56 -4.22 -20.06
C VAL A 90 -6.89 -3.41 -21.31
#